data_AF-A0A0D6EVI6-F1
#
_entry.id   AF-A0A0D6EVI6-F1
#
_cell.length_a   1.000
_cell.length_b   1.000
_cell.length_c   1.000
_cell.angle_alpha   90.00
_cell.angle_beta   90.00
_cell.angle_gamma   90.00
#
_symmetry.space_group_name_H-M   'P 1'
#
loop_
_entity.id
_entity.type
_entity.pdbx_description
1 polymer ?
#
loop_
_entity_poly.entity_id
_entity_poly.type
_entity_poly.pdbx_seq_one_letter_code
_entity_poly.pdbx_strand_id
1 'polypeptide(L)'
;MFKILFALIIFFTLATQTITSEVKANTNYNYLIYINESFDKHPIRLRGTRSYTGYWVQQASILKKSALSGLPNSAWCEKGNYGNLILSLEPHIFFNPIMTTYYGTLKAKIYNQDGKIIKTIKVEDELSGILTVLYEVPVDKLYKKLLLALDEQIKNDTETNLILNDKTSKGIEGTFCLMLD
;
A
#
# COMPACT_ATOMS: atom_id res chain seq x y z
N MET A 1 -43.14 49.12 -18.55
CA MET A 1 -42.00 48.74 -17.70
C MET A 1 -41.94 47.25 -17.32
N PHE A 2 -42.97 46.44 -17.60
CA PHE A 2 -43.00 45.01 -17.21
C PHE A 2 -42.35 44.00 -18.18
N LYS A 3 -41.99 44.41 -19.41
CA LYS A 3 -41.42 43.48 -20.42
C LYS A 3 -39.89 43.32 -20.34
N ILE A 4 -39.19 44.27 -19.70
CA ILE A 4 -37.72 44.22 -19.57
C ILE A 4 -37.31 43.32 -18.38
N LEU A 5 -38.18 43.19 -17.37
CA LEU A 5 -37.91 42.36 -16.19
C LEU A 5 -37.99 40.86 -16.50
N PHE A 6 -38.83 40.44 -17.46
CA PHE A 6 -38.99 39.03 -17.84
C PHE A 6 -37.82 38.49 -18.69
N ALA A 7 -37.12 39.35 -19.43
CA ALA A 7 -35.98 38.94 -20.24
C ALA A 7 -34.72 38.64 -19.40
N LEU A 8 -34.59 39.26 -18.22
CA LEU A 8 -33.45 39.07 -17.32
C LEU A 8 -33.54 37.77 -16.49
N ILE A 9 -34.74 37.21 -16.30
CA ILE A 9 -34.93 35.97 -15.53
C ILE A 9 -34.61 34.73 -16.39
N ILE A 10 -34.79 34.81 -17.71
CA ILE A 10 -34.52 33.69 -18.62
C ILE A 10 -33.01 33.53 -18.90
N PHE A 11 -32.21 34.59 -18.75
CA PHE A 11 -30.75 34.51 -18.96
C PHE A 11 -29.98 33.97 -17.74
N PHE A 12 -30.57 33.94 -16.55
CA PHE A 12 -29.88 33.53 -15.32
C PHE A 12 -30.06 32.04 -14.96
N THR A 13 -30.89 31.30 -15.71
CA THR A 13 -31.16 29.87 -15.45
C THR A 13 -30.32 28.91 -16.30
N LEU A 14 -29.43 29.41 -17.17
CA LEU A 14 -28.77 28.59 -18.20
C LEU A 14 -27.29 28.22 -17.92
N ALA A 15 -26.71 28.60 -16.77
CA ALA A 15 -25.25 28.51 -16.60
C ALA A 15 -24.74 27.74 -15.36
N THR A 16 -25.52 26.82 -14.80
CA THR A 16 -25.03 25.92 -13.74
C THR A 16 -25.36 24.45 -14.03
N GLN A 17 -25.10 24.01 -15.26
CA GLN A 17 -24.81 22.59 -15.47
C GLN A 17 -23.36 22.36 -15.07
N THR A 18 -23.11 22.16 -13.78
CA THR A 18 -21.89 21.51 -13.33
C THR A 18 -22.00 20.06 -13.82
N ILE A 19 -21.39 19.79 -14.96
CA ILE A 19 -21.12 18.43 -15.39
C ILE A 19 -20.13 17.89 -14.36
N THR A 20 -20.64 17.24 -13.31
CA THR A 20 -19.83 16.29 -12.53
C THR A 20 -19.56 15.14 -13.49
N SER A 21 -18.50 15.29 -14.28
CA SER A 21 -17.89 14.16 -14.95
C SER A 21 -17.50 13.20 -13.85
N GLU A 22 -18.31 12.16 -13.60
CA GLU A 22 -17.81 10.95 -12.99
C GLU A 22 -16.73 10.44 -13.95
N VAL A 23 -15.48 10.86 -13.71
CA VAL A 23 -14.32 10.32 -14.38
C VAL A 23 -14.31 8.86 -13.98
N LYS A 24 -14.87 8.01 -14.84
CA LYS A 24 -14.74 6.57 -14.73
C LYS A 24 -13.24 6.30 -14.79
N ALA A 25 -12.65 6.04 -13.63
CA ALA A 25 -11.22 5.87 -13.48
C ALA A 25 -10.75 4.76 -14.42
N ASN A 26 -9.77 5.08 -15.26
CA ASN A 26 -9.24 4.17 -16.29
C ASN A 26 -8.21 3.18 -15.70
N THR A 27 -7.96 3.21 -14.40
CA THR A 27 -6.99 2.37 -13.70
C THR A 27 -7.68 1.69 -12.52
N ASN A 28 -7.95 0.39 -12.64
CA ASN A 28 -8.40 -0.42 -11.52
C ASN A 28 -7.28 -1.43 -11.17
N TYR A 29 -6.46 -1.05 -10.20
CA TYR A 29 -5.41 -1.92 -9.67
C TYR A 29 -6.02 -3.00 -8.76
N ASN A 30 -5.35 -4.14 -8.64
CA ASN A 30 -5.74 -5.13 -7.63
C ASN A 30 -5.55 -4.55 -6.23
N TYR A 31 -4.43 -3.85 -6.02
CA TYR A 31 -4.00 -3.37 -4.72
C TYR A 31 -3.57 -1.91 -4.78
N LEU A 32 -4.05 -1.11 -3.84
CA LEU A 32 -3.41 0.14 -3.45
C LEU A 32 -2.55 -0.12 -2.20
N ILE A 33 -1.29 0.27 -2.26
CA ILE A 33 -0.30 -0.03 -1.22
C ILE A 33 -0.11 1.20 -0.34
N TYR A 34 -0.24 1.00 0.96
CA TYR A 34 0.05 1.98 1.99
C TYR A 34 1.11 1.44 2.95
N ILE A 35 2.14 2.25 3.21
CA ILE A 35 3.23 1.96 4.15
C ILE A 35 3.44 3.23 4.98
N ASN A 36 3.17 3.15 6.29
CA ASN A 36 3.28 4.29 7.18
C ASN A 36 4.75 4.72 7.36
N GLU A 37 5.04 6.02 7.29
CA GLU A 37 6.41 6.54 7.35
C GLU A 37 7.02 6.49 8.77
N SER A 38 6.20 6.26 9.80
CA SER A 38 6.68 6.09 11.18
C SER A 38 7.70 4.97 11.34
N PHE A 39 7.69 3.95 10.47
CA PHE A 39 8.70 2.89 10.46
C PHE A 39 10.11 3.38 10.09
N ASP A 40 10.24 4.55 9.45
CA ASP A 40 11.53 5.21 9.22
C ASP A 40 11.87 6.21 10.31
N LYS A 41 10.86 6.79 10.97
CA LYS A 41 11.04 7.66 12.17
C LYS A 41 11.47 6.86 13.39
N HIS A 42 11.09 5.60 13.46
CA HIS A 42 11.47 4.64 14.51
C HIS A 42 12.20 3.44 13.90
N PRO A 43 13.43 3.66 13.37
CA PRO A 43 14.16 2.61 12.68
C PRO A 43 14.57 1.49 13.63
N ILE A 44 14.65 0.27 13.12
CA ILE A 44 15.16 -0.89 13.87
C ILE A 44 16.66 -1.02 13.63
N ARG A 45 17.42 -1.31 14.69
CA ARG A 45 18.87 -1.56 14.58
C ARG A 45 19.16 -3.04 14.38
N LEU A 46 19.69 -3.40 13.22
CA LEU A 46 20.30 -4.72 13.02
C LEU A 46 21.68 -4.73 13.66
N ARG A 47 21.96 -5.67 14.56
CA ARG A 47 23.23 -5.75 15.29
C ARG A 47 24.08 -6.90 14.74
N GLY A 48 25.33 -6.61 14.44
CA GLY A 48 26.34 -7.62 14.12
C GLY A 48 26.84 -8.33 15.38
N THR A 49 27.77 -9.28 15.20
CA THR A 49 28.33 -10.08 16.30
C THR A 49 29.16 -9.22 17.25
N ARG A 50 29.75 -8.12 16.77
CA ARG A 50 30.50 -7.18 17.60
C ARG A 50 29.59 -6.05 18.08
N SER A 51 29.68 -5.67 19.34
CA SER A 51 28.75 -4.76 20.03
C SER A 51 28.56 -3.39 19.37
N TYR A 52 29.55 -2.92 18.60
CA TYR A 52 29.53 -1.64 17.87
C TYR A 52 29.12 -1.77 16.40
N THR A 53 29.05 -2.98 15.86
CA THR A 53 28.64 -3.23 14.47
C THR A 53 27.11 -3.29 14.37
N GLY A 54 26.53 -2.49 13.49
CA GLY A 54 25.10 -2.52 13.22
C GLY A 54 24.60 -1.31 12.47
N TYR A 55 23.41 -1.44 11.89
CA TYR A 55 22.82 -0.46 11.00
C TYR A 55 21.37 -0.19 11.39
N TRP A 56 20.98 1.08 11.36
CA TRP A 56 19.60 1.51 11.55
C TRP A 56 18.87 1.39 10.23
N VAL A 57 17.81 0.58 10.19
CA VAL A 57 17.09 0.26 8.97
C VAL A 57 15.87 1.15 8.86
N GLN A 58 15.84 1.94 7.78
CA GLN A 58 14.66 2.66 7.31
C GLN A 58 13.73 1.67 6.60
N GLN A 59 12.90 0.98 7.40
CA GLN A 59 12.09 -0.14 6.92
C GLN A 59 11.05 0.28 5.89
N ALA A 60 10.36 1.41 6.08
CA ALA A 60 9.34 1.88 5.14
C ALA A 60 9.98 2.27 3.81
N SER A 61 11.09 2.99 3.81
CA SER A 61 11.80 3.36 2.58
C SER A 61 12.25 2.14 1.77
N ILE A 62 12.83 1.12 2.41
CA ILE A 62 13.26 -0.09 1.72
C ILE A 62 12.05 -0.90 1.25
N LEU A 63 11.02 -1.07 2.08
CA LEU A 63 9.80 -1.79 1.69
C LEU A 63 9.09 -1.08 0.51
N LYS A 64 9.03 0.26 0.51
CA LYS A 64 8.47 1.05 -0.60
C LYS A 64 9.19 0.73 -1.92
N LYS A 65 10.52 0.59 -1.90
CA LYS A 65 11.29 0.18 -3.09
C LYS A 65 10.94 -1.22 -3.57
N SER A 66 10.62 -2.14 -2.66
CA SER A 66 10.29 -3.53 -2.98
C SER A 66 8.82 -3.74 -3.40
N ALA A 67 7.88 -2.93 -2.89
CA ALA A 67 6.46 -3.23 -2.89
C ALA A 67 5.85 -3.45 -4.28
N LEU A 68 6.05 -2.52 -5.21
CA LEU A 68 5.49 -2.61 -6.57
C LEU A 68 6.08 -3.79 -7.38
N SER A 69 7.28 -4.25 -7.02
CA SER A 69 7.88 -5.44 -7.66
C SER A 69 7.36 -6.75 -7.09
N GLY A 70 6.96 -6.76 -5.80
CA GLY A 70 6.45 -7.95 -5.13
C GLY A 70 4.93 -8.13 -5.20
N LEU A 71 4.19 -7.07 -5.54
CA LEU A 71 2.73 -7.06 -5.65
C LEU A 71 2.34 -6.65 -7.07
N PRO A 72 2.06 -7.60 -7.99
CA PRO A 72 1.71 -7.28 -9.37
C PRO A 72 0.34 -6.59 -9.46
N ASN A 73 0.15 -5.76 -10.49
CA ASN A 73 -1.05 -4.94 -10.69
C ASN A 73 -1.41 -4.09 -9.45
N SER A 74 -0.42 -3.40 -8.90
CA SER A 74 -0.58 -2.52 -7.75
C SER A 74 -0.14 -1.09 -8.05
N ALA A 75 -0.59 -0.17 -7.21
CA ALA A 75 -0.14 1.21 -7.20
C ALA A 75 -0.02 1.73 -5.78
N TRP A 76 0.59 2.90 -5.63
CA TRP A 76 0.60 3.61 -4.35
C TRP A 76 -0.80 4.10 -4.00
N CYS A 77 -1.13 4.04 -2.72
CA CYS A 77 -2.38 4.56 -2.21
C CYS A 77 -2.34 6.09 -2.15
N GLU A 78 -2.58 6.71 -3.31
CA GLU A 78 -2.51 8.15 -3.53
C GLU A 78 -3.74 8.61 -4.34
N LYS A 79 -4.01 9.92 -4.31
CA LYS A 79 -5.12 10.53 -5.05
C LYS A 79 -5.03 10.18 -6.54
N GLY A 80 -6.17 9.82 -7.14
CA GLY A 80 -6.26 9.44 -8.55
C GLY A 80 -5.92 7.98 -8.87
N ASN A 81 -5.37 7.22 -7.92
CA ASN A 81 -5.27 5.76 -8.04
C ASN A 81 -6.50 5.09 -7.45
N TYR A 82 -7.04 4.10 -8.16
CA TYR A 82 -8.17 3.30 -7.71
C TYR A 82 -7.76 1.83 -7.69
N GLY A 83 -8.17 1.10 -6.65
CA GLY A 83 -7.95 -0.33 -6.60
C GLY A 83 -9.03 -1.07 -5.85
N ASN A 84 -9.11 -2.38 -6.06
CA ASN A 84 -10.12 -3.23 -5.45
C ASN A 84 -9.91 -3.40 -3.94
N LEU A 85 -8.65 -3.44 -3.50
CA LEU A 85 -8.26 -3.57 -2.09
C LEU A 85 -7.18 -2.56 -1.72
N ILE A 86 -7.16 -2.13 -0.46
CA ILE A 86 -6.02 -1.40 0.12
C ILE A 86 -5.24 -2.32 1.04
N LEU A 87 -3.92 -2.36 0.85
CA LEU A 87 -2.98 -3.10 1.67
C LEU A 87 -2.19 -2.12 2.54
N SER A 88 -2.51 -2.07 3.83
CA SER A 88 -1.70 -1.37 4.83
C SER A 88 -0.63 -2.33 5.35
N LEU A 89 0.62 -2.08 4.96
CA LEU A 89 1.75 -2.97 5.20
C LEU A 89 2.58 -2.49 6.40
N GLU A 90 2.80 -3.40 7.35
CA GLU A 90 3.57 -3.19 8.57
C GLU A 90 4.80 -4.15 8.55
N PRO A 91 6.00 -3.65 8.19
CA PRO A 91 7.22 -4.45 8.20
C PRO A 91 7.79 -4.63 9.61
N HIS A 92 8.40 -5.78 9.84
CA HIS A 92 9.31 -6.02 10.96
C HIS A 92 10.49 -6.87 10.51
N ILE A 93 11.70 -6.50 10.92
CA ILE A 93 12.91 -7.25 10.59
C ILE A 93 13.81 -7.44 11.81
N PHE A 94 14.43 -8.60 11.84
CA PHE A 94 15.43 -8.98 12.82
C PHE A 94 16.62 -9.64 12.10
N PHE A 95 17.82 -9.50 12.65
CA PHE A 95 19.01 -10.17 12.16
C PHE A 95 19.68 -10.94 13.30
N ASN A 96 19.91 -12.23 13.08
CA ASN A 96 20.69 -13.07 13.98
C ASN A 96 22.16 -13.10 13.52
N PRO A 97 23.08 -12.42 14.22
CA PRO A 97 24.48 -12.36 13.83
C PRO A 97 25.25 -13.66 14.07
N ILE A 98 24.75 -14.56 14.91
CA ILE A 98 25.38 -15.87 15.16
C ILE A 98 25.05 -16.82 14.01
N MET A 99 23.80 -16.83 13.57
CA MET A 99 23.35 -17.68 12.46
C MET A 99 23.60 -17.06 11.08
N THR A 100 23.94 -15.77 11.02
CA THR A 100 24.03 -15.01 9.76
C THR A 100 22.72 -15.09 8.97
N THR A 101 21.60 -14.82 9.64
CA THR A 101 20.26 -14.96 9.05
C THR A 101 19.40 -13.74 9.36
N TYR A 102 18.78 -13.19 8.33
CA TYR A 102 17.75 -12.18 8.43
C TYR A 102 16.39 -12.87 8.55
N TYR A 103 15.57 -12.42 9.50
CA TYR A 103 14.22 -12.87 9.72
C TYR A 103 13.29 -11.70 9.50
N GLY A 104 12.26 -11.90 8.70
CA GLY A 104 11.34 -10.85 8.33
C GLY A 104 9.90 -11.29 8.59
N THR A 105 9.10 -10.32 9.01
CA THR A 105 7.66 -10.45 9.12
C THR A 105 7.03 -9.30 8.36
N LEU A 106 6.01 -9.58 7.57
CA LEU A 106 5.18 -8.56 6.94
C LEU A 106 3.73 -8.82 7.33
N LYS A 107 3.13 -7.86 8.04
CA LYS A 107 1.71 -7.88 8.36
C LYS A 107 0.97 -6.95 7.41
N ALA A 108 -0.14 -7.41 6.86
CA ALA A 108 -0.98 -6.66 5.94
C ALA A 108 -2.40 -6.60 6.49
N LYS A 109 -2.89 -5.39 6.76
CA LYS A 109 -4.33 -5.15 6.96
C LYS A 109 -4.96 -4.85 5.61
N ILE A 110 -5.98 -5.61 5.25
CA ILE A 110 -6.64 -5.55 3.95
C ILE A 110 -7.97 -4.85 4.14
N TYR A 111 -8.16 -3.73 3.43
CA TYR A 111 -9.40 -2.97 3.45
C TYR A 111 -10.17 -3.18 2.15
N ASN A 112 -11.48 -3.32 2.26
CA ASN A 112 -12.39 -3.35 1.13
C ASN A 112 -12.77 -1.92 0.67
N GLN A 113 -13.70 -1.84 -0.29
CA GLN A 113 -14.19 -0.58 -0.85
C GLN A 113 -14.93 0.31 0.15
N ASP A 114 -15.48 -0.26 1.23
CA ASP A 114 -16.13 0.49 2.30
C ASP A 114 -15.13 1.03 3.33
N GLY A 115 -13.84 0.79 3.13
CA GLY A 115 -12.80 1.15 4.09
C GLY A 115 -12.80 0.28 5.35
N LYS A 116 -13.45 -0.90 5.31
CA LYS A 116 -13.45 -1.85 6.44
C LYS A 116 -12.33 -2.85 6.29
N ILE A 117 -11.69 -3.19 7.40
CA ILE A 117 -10.73 -4.29 7.45
C ILE A 117 -11.51 -5.59 7.29
N ILE A 118 -11.27 -6.30 6.20
CA ILE A 118 -11.83 -7.64 5.94
C ILE A 118 -10.89 -8.74 6.42
N LYS A 119 -9.58 -8.49 6.38
CA LYS A 119 -8.58 -9.48 6.75
C LYS A 119 -7.32 -8.83 7.28
N THR A 120 -6.62 -9.56 8.15
CA THR A 120 -5.22 -9.29 8.47
C THR A 120 -4.42 -10.55 8.16
N ILE A 121 -3.43 -10.43 7.29
CA ILE A 121 -2.52 -11.51 6.92
C ILE A 121 -1.15 -11.21 7.52
N LYS A 122 -0.48 -12.24 8.02
CA LYS A 122 0.91 -12.18 8.49
C LYS A 122 1.71 -13.21 7.72
N VAL A 123 2.77 -12.76 7.05
CA VAL A 123 3.74 -13.64 6.39
C VAL A 123 5.10 -13.48 7.03
N GLU A 124 5.85 -14.57 7.04
CA GLU A 124 7.18 -14.65 7.64
C GLU A 124 8.09 -15.39 6.67
N ASP A 125 9.36 -14.96 6.63
CA ASP A 125 10.38 -15.60 5.82
C ASP A 125 11.77 -15.24 6.35
N GLU A 126 12.77 -15.97 5.88
CA GLU A 126 14.16 -15.77 6.24
C GLU A 126 15.07 -15.68 5.02
N LEU A 127 16.23 -15.06 5.22
CA LEU A 127 17.28 -14.96 4.23
C LEU A 127 18.63 -15.14 4.92
N SER A 128 19.38 -16.16 4.53
CA SER A 128 20.77 -16.32 4.96
C SER A 128 21.66 -15.26 4.32
N GLY A 129 22.55 -14.66 5.11
CA GLY A 129 23.51 -13.65 4.67
C GLY A 129 24.20 -12.94 5.83
N ILE A 130 25.39 -12.39 5.57
CA ILE A 130 26.11 -11.59 6.56
C ILE A 130 25.58 -10.14 6.61
N LEU A 131 25.69 -9.50 7.77
CA LEU A 131 25.43 -8.06 7.91
C LEU A 131 26.66 -7.27 7.44
N THR A 132 26.47 -6.47 6.39
CA THR A 132 27.53 -5.64 5.80
C THR A 132 27.08 -4.20 5.70
N VAL A 133 27.97 -3.31 5.23
CA VAL A 133 27.64 -1.90 4.96
C VAL A 133 26.52 -1.72 3.94
N LEU A 134 26.30 -2.71 3.07
CA LEU A 134 25.21 -2.74 2.09
C LEU A 134 24.02 -3.55 2.62
N TYR A 135 23.62 -3.32 3.88
CA TYR A 135 22.57 -4.08 4.55
C TYR A 135 21.20 -3.91 3.87
N GLU A 136 20.97 -2.83 3.13
CA GLU A 136 19.71 -2.59 2.42
C GLU A 136 19.46 -3.64 1.32
N VAL A 137 20.52 -4.23 0.74
CA VAL A 137 20.41 -5.23 -0.33
C VAL A 137 19.74 -6.53 0.15
N PRO A 138 20.24 -7.21 1.21
CA PRO A 138 19.55 -8.39 1.74
C PRO A 138 18.17 -8.05 2.35
N VAL A 139 17.98 -6.86 2.91
CA VAL A 139 16.67 -6.42 3.43
C VAL A 139 15.64 -6.27 2.30
N ASP A 140 15.99 -5.59 1.19
CA ASP A 140 15.13 -5.49 0.00
C ASP A 140 14.78 -6.87 -0.56
N LYS A 141 15.77 -7.76 -0.63
CA LYS A 141 15.56 -9.14 -1.09
C LYS A 141 14.58 -9.89 -0.18
N LEU A 142 14.73 -9.77 1.14
CA LEU A 142 13.82 -10.40 2.11
C LEU A 142 12.40 -9.83 1.99
N TYR A 143 12.23 -8.52 1.86
CA TYR A 143 10.90 -7.92 1.64
C TYR A 143 10.25 -8.40 0.34
N LYS A 144 11.00 -8.55 -0.74
CA LYS A 144 10.47 -9.13 -1.99
C LYS A 144 9.92 -10.55 -1.77
N LYS A 145 10.62 -11.39 -1.01
CA LYS A 145 10.11 -12.75 -0.68
C LYS A 145 8.80 -12.66 0.11
N LEU A 146 8.75 -11.81 1.13
CA LEU A 146 7.56 -11.60 1.96
C LEU A 146 6.37 -11.07 1.13
N LEU A 147 6.60 -10.11 0.25
CA LEU A 147 5.54 -9.55 -0.61
C LEU A 147 4.97 -10.58 -1.58
N LEU A 148 5.82 -11.45 -2.15
CA LEU A 148 5.37 -12.56 -3.01
C LEU A 148 4.55 -13.57 -2.21
N ALA A 149 4.99 -13.94 -1.01
CA ALA A 149 4.24 -14.83 -0.13
C ALA A 149 2.89 -14.21 0.29
N LEU A 150 2.86 -12.89 0.52
CA LEU A 150 1.64 -12.16 0.82
C LEU A 150 0.66 -12.18 -0.36
N ASP A 151 1.13 -11.90 -1.58
CA ASP A 151 0.30 -11.94 -2.79
C ASP A 151 -0.33 -13.33 -2.99
N GLU A 152 0.44 -14.39 -2.79
CA GLU A 152 -0.04 -15.76 -2.87
C GLU A 152 -1.13 -16.05 -1.83
N GLN A 153 -0.93 -15.65 -0.57
CA GLN A 153 -1.95 -15.83 0.47
C GLN A 153 -3.22 -15.03 0.19
N ILE A 154 -3.10 -13.80 -0.33
CA ILE A 154 -4.26 -12.98 -0.72
C ILE A 154 -5.06 -13.63 -1.86
N LYS A 155 -4.37 -14.19 -2.86
CA LYS A 155 -5.04 -14.84 -4.01
C LYS A 155 -5.71 -16.15 -3.64
N ASN A 156 -5.16 -16.87 -2.65
CA ASN A 156 -5.71 -18.13 -2.17
C ASN A 156 -6.83 -17.96 -1.13
N ASP A 157 -6.98 -16.77 -0.53
CA ASP A 157 -8.10 -16.48 0.37
C ASP A 157 -9.39 -16.22 -0.42
N THR A 158 -10.48 -16.87 0.00
CA THR A 158 -11.74 -16.87 -0.75
C THR A 158 -12.40 -15.49 -0.76
N GLU A 159 -12.38 -14.76 0.35
CA GLU A 159 -13.07 -13.47 0.47
C GLU A 159 -12.36 -12.40 -0.35
N THR A 160 -11.02 -12.32 -0.23
CA THR A 160 -10.21 -11.39 -1.01
C THR A 160 -10.26 -11.71 -2.51
N ASN A 161 -10.20 -12.98 -2.89
CA ASN A 161 -10.24 -13.38 -4.30
C ASN A 161 -11.60 -13.07 -4.96
N LEU A 162 -12.71 -13.16 -4.21
CA LEU A 162 -14.02 -12.73 -4.70
C LEU A 162 -14.04 -11.23 -5.02
N ILE A 163 -13.49 -10.39 -4.12
CA ILE A 163 -13.41 -8.94 -4.33
C ILE A 163 -12.50 -8.59 -5.50
N LEU A 164 -11.34 -9.26 -5.62
CA LEU A 164 -10.40 -9.01 -6.71
C LEU A 164 -10.97 -9.33 -8.10
N ASN A 165 -11.88 -10.30 -8.18
CA ASN A 165 -12.52 -10.72 -9.44
C ASN A 165 -13.88 -10.05 -9.69
N ASP A 166 -14.35 -9.18 -8.80
CA ASP A 166 -15.61 -8.46 -8.98
C ASP A 166 -15.45 -7.37 -10.06
N LYS A 167 -16.01 -7.64 -11.24
CA LYS A 167 -16.01 -6.72 -12.39
C LYS A 167 -16.91 -5.50 -12.18
N THR A 168 -17.76 -5.51 -11.15
CA THR A 168 -18.65 -4.39 -10.81
C THR A 168 -18.03 -3.44 -9.79
N SER A 169 -16.90 -3.82 -9.19
CA SER A 169 -16.11 -2.98 -8.30
C SER A 169 -15.80 -1.63 -8.95
N LYS A 170 -16.14 -0.55 -8.24
CA LYS A 170 -15.72 0.80 -8.61
C LYS A 170 -14.30 1.13 -8.12
N GLY A 171 -13.72 0.25 -7.31
CA GLY A 171 -12.47 0.49 -6.61
C GLY A 171 -12.59 1.57 -5.52
N ILE A 172 -11.69 1.53 -4.56
CA ILE A 172 -11.50 2.59 -3.57
C ILE A 172 -10.42 3.55 -4.06
N GLU A 173 -10.66 4.86 -3.94
CA GLU A 173 -9.65 5.86 -4.28
C GLU A 173 -8.59 5.93 -3.18
N GLY A 174 -7.33 6.11 -3.58
CA GLY A 174 -6.20 6.19 -2.66
C GLY A 174 -6.21 7.37 -1.69
N THR A 175 -7.09 8.36 -1.83
CA THR A 175 -7.29 9.40 -0.78
C THR A 175 -7.74 8.80 0.55
N PHE A 176 -8.34 7.59 0.54
CA PHE A 176 -8.67 6.84 1.75
C PHE A 176 -7.47 6.68 2.69
N CYS A 177 -6.26 6.49 2.15
CA CYS A 177 -5.07 6.23 2.95
C CYS A 177 -4.62 7.43 3.78
N LEU A 178 -5.09 8.65 3.50
CA LEU A 178 -4.89 9.81 4.36
C LEU A 178 -5.56 9.65 5.74
N MET A 179 -6.51 8.72 5.87
CA MET A 179 -7.16 8.38 7.14
C MET A 179 -6.44 7.25 7.92
N LEU A 180 -5.43 6.62 7.30
CA LEU A 180 -4.65 5.54 7.92
C LEU A 180 -3.35 6.03 8.60
N ASP A 181 -2.99 7.29 8.38
CA ASP A 181 -1.79 7.95 8.93
C ASP A 181 -1.90 8.28 10.42
#